data_AF-A0A328F8Z8-F1
#
_entry.id   AF-A0A328F8Z8-F1
#
_cell.length_a   1.000
_cell.length_b   1.000
_cell.length_c   1.000
_cell.angle_alpha   90.00
_cell.angle_beta   90.00
_cell.angle_gamma   90.00
#
_symmetry.space_group_name_H-M   'P 1'
#
loop_
_entity.id
_entity.type
_entity.pdbx_description
1 polymer ?
#
loop_
_entity_poly.entity_id
_entity_poly.type
_entity_poly.pdbx_seq_one_letter_code
_entity_poly.pdbx_strand_id
1 'polypeptide(L)'
;MKKIFRLYENGKAKFESSVFDMITGEKETKQTKGLAYLLKEYPSLIRDILKLNKIRNHSCFSKKRLKLRWKEINSIEVLAEKITKSGNRVDIIIKINEKSAPLLAIIIEAKSIKSNIKYSAVIPQIEKYLEMGEISDLEGYSKIPIILTKFKSMLGSDDIISLTWQDIIDIISKSNERNKNNLIGQYYQFITGVNNKMHYYEKEVLSIPAGKTFDLVEKYKIYECPNNSSYNYKKTIFITFRNTGGGVMKKLYKIEDIIVFNPAEKSDLDRVMDSMTEEQTKKERLQDFIKECKYEHPGEEKKFYILSADEIIDLQNKPKPKRNNAKFTYYRLFDILTKSIVEPASKLS
;
A
#
# COMPACT_ATOMS: atom_id res chain seq x y z
N MET A 1 6.96 30.79 1.64
CA MET A 1 7.53 29.57 1.03
C MET A 1 7.09 29.49 -0.42
N LYS A 2 8.04 29.45 -1.36
CA LYS A 2 7.78 29.30 -2.80
C LYS A 2 7.34 27.87 -3.12
N LYS A 3 6.31 27.69 -3.94
CA LYS A 3 5.80 26.37 -4.37
C LYS A 3 5.93 26.26 -5.88
N ILE A 4 6.59 25.22 -6.37
CA ILE A 4 6.80 24.98 -7.81
C ILE A 4 6.20 23.62 -8.15
N PHE A 5 5.46 23.53 -9.27
CA PHE A 5 5.00 22.28 -9.84
C PHE A 5 5.57 22.15 -11.24
N ARG A 6 6.12 20.99 -11.59
CA ARG A 6 6.50 20.65 -12.97
C ARG A 6 5.92 19.30 -13.33
N LEU A 7 5.19 19.25 -14.43
CA LEU A 7 4.75 18.01 -15.03
C LEU A 7 5.57 17.80 -16.30
N TYR A 8 6.29 16.69 -16.37
CA TYR A 8 7.06 16.33 -17.55
C TYR A 8 6.21 15.46 -18.48
N GLU A 9 6.31 15.73 -19.78
CA GLU A 9 5.65 14.96 -20.81
C GLU A 9 6.69 14.31 -21.71
N ASN A 10 6.42 13.09 -22.16
CA ASN A 10 7.19 12.46 -23.22
C ASN A 10 6.34 12.55 -24.50
N GLY A 11 6.91 12.96 -25.63
CA GLY A 11 6.20 13.41 -26.85
C GLY A 11 5.20 12.43 -27.50
N LYS A 12 5.04 11.21 -26.95
CA LYS A 12 4.00 10.23 -27.32
C LYS A 12 2.71 10.33 -26.48
N ALA A 13 2.69 11.15 -25.43
CA ALA A 13 1.53 11.32 -24.57
C ALA A 13 1.30 12.82 -24.28
N LYS A 14 0.59 13.50 -25.20
CA LYS A 14 -0.02 14.80 -24.91
C LYS A 14 -1.11 14.57 -23.87
N PHE A 15 -0.91 15.06 -22.65
CA PHE A 15 -1.96 15.04 -21.65
C PHE A 15 -2.55 16.44 -21.55
N GLU A 16 -3.56 16.72 -22.37
CA GLU A 16 -4.53 17.80 -22.12
C GLU A 16 -5.39 17.45 -20.90
N SER A 17 -4.74 17.25 -19.75
CA SER A 17 -5.41 16.86 -18.51
C SER A 17 -5.47 18.07 -17.60
N SER A 18 -6.66 18.65 -17.48
CA SER A 18 -6.96 19.57 -16.38
C SER A 18 -6.88 18.83 -15.03
N VAL A 19 -6.83 19.57 -13.92
CA VAL A 19 -6.96 18.99 -12.56
C VAL A 19 -8.22 18.12 -12.45
N PHE A 20 -9.27 18.40 -13.24
CA PHE A 20 -10.50 17.62 -13.28
C PHE A 20 -10.34 16.28 -14.03
N ASP A 21 -9.51 16.21 -15.09
CA ASP A 21 -9.22 14.97 -15.83
C ASP A 21 -8.35 13.97 -15.06
N MET A 22 -7.63 14.48 -14.04
CA MET A 22 -6.84 13.71 -13.09
C MET A 22 -7.71 13.01 -12.03
N ILE A 23 -8.92 13.53 -11.76
CA ILE A 23 -9.84 13.04 -10.71
C ILE A 23 -10.89 12.07 -11.29
N THR A 24 -11.14 12.05 -12.61
CA THR A 24 -12.25 11.27 -13.21
C THR A 24 -11.88 9.88 -13.77
N GLY A 25 -10.61 9.43 -13.75
CA GLY A 25 -10.18 8.24 -14.52
C GLY A 25 -9.46 7.11 -13.79
N GLU A 26 -9.55 5.89 -14.33
CA GLU A 26 -9.06 4.64 -13.72
C GLU A 26 -7.64 4.22 -14.17
N LYS A 27 -6.58 5.01 -13.90
CA LYS A 27 -5.18 4.60 -14.20
C LYS A 27 -4.18 5.04 -13.13
N GLU A 28 -3.11 4.27 -12.95
CA GLU A 28 -1.99 4.55 -12.04
C GLU A 28 -1.46 5.98 -12.19
N THR A 29 -1.09 6.36 -13.42
CA THR A 29 -0.60 7.70 -13.77
C THR A 29 -1.54 8.83 -13.33
N LYS A 30 -2.86 8.60 -13.26
CA LYS A 30 -3.80 9.62 -12.77
C LYS A 30 -3.75 9.76 -11.25
N GLN A 31 -3.65 8.63 -10.53
CA GLN A 31 -3.51 8.61 -9.07
C GLN A 31 -2.22 9.28 -8.61
N THR A 32 -1.11 8.98 -9.29
CA THR A 32 0.23 9.52 -8.96
C THR A 32 0.33 11.01 -9.28
N LYS A 33 -0.11 11.44 -10.47
CA LYS A 33 -0.19 12.88 -10.83
C LYS A 33 -1.09 13.64 -9.86
N GLY A 34 -2.24 13.07 -9.50
CA GLY A 34 -3.17 13.65 -8.54
C GLY A 34 -2.52 13.86 -7.18
N LEU A 35 -1.76 12.87 -6.70
CA LEU A 35 -0.99 12.99 -5.46
C LEU A 35 0.09 14.08 -5.56
N ALA A 36 0.85 14.11 -6.65
CA ALA A 36 1.92 15.10 -6.85
C ALA A 36 1.37 16.53 -6.81
N TYR A 37 0.27 16.78 -7.51
CA TYR A 37 -0.40 18.07 -7.50
C TYR A 37 -0.92 18.43 -6.10
N LEU A 38 -1.53 17.47 -5.41
CA LEU A 38 -2.02 17.66 -4.04
C LEU A 38 -0.88 18.03 -3.07
N LEU A 39 0.26 17.36 -3.15
CA LEU A 39 1.43 17.64 -2.32
C LEU A 39 2.02 19.04 -2.58
N LYS A 40 1.94 19.53 -3.83
CA LYS A 40 2.31 20.91 -4.14
C LYS A 40 1.32 21.91 -3.54
N GLU A 41 0.02 21.67 -3.65
CA GLU A 41 -0.96 22.64 -3.14
C GLU A 41 -0.99 22.67 -1.62
N TYR A 42 -0.80 21.53 -0.97
CA TYR A 42 -0.87 21.34 0.47
C TYR A 42 0.46 20.81 1.05
N PRO A 43 1.49 21.67 1.20
CA PRO A 43 2.76 21.29 1.81
C PRO A 43 2.66 20.72 3.23
N SER A 44 1.57 21.00 3.96
CA SER A 44 1.26 20.36 5.24
C SER A 44 1.20 18.84 5.11
N LEU A 45 0.72 18.30 4.00
CA LEU A 45 0.70 16.85 3.74
C LEU A 45 2.12 16.29 3.62
N ILE A 46 3.04 17.01 2.95
CA ILE A 46 4.46 16.63 2.89
C ILE A 46 5.04 16.58 4.30
N ARG A 47 4.75 17.59 5.13
CA ARG A 47 5.19 17.63 6.52
C ARG A 47 4.64 16.46 7.32
N ASP A 48 3.39 16.08 7.10
CA ASP A 48 2.77 14.97 7.84
C ASP A 48 3.26 13.60 7.36
N ILE A 49 3.59 13.45 6.07
CA ILE A 49 4.35 12.29 5.54
C ILE A 49 5.70 12.20 6.26
N LEU A 50 6.47 13.28 6.34
CA LEU A 50 7.78 13.31 7.01
C LEU A 50 7.72 12.98 8.52
N LYS A 51 6.55 13.06 9.16
CA LYS A 51 6.36 12.69 10.57
C LYS A 51 6.15 11.20 10.79
N LEU A 52 5.86 10.41 9.74
CA LEU A 52 5.70 8.96 9.88
C LEU A 52 6.98 8.35 10.48
N ASN A 53 6.83 7.46 11.47
CA ASN A 53 7.97 6.87 12.20
C ASN A 53 9.00 6.23 11.25
N LYS A 54 8.52 5.51 10.23
CA LYS A 54 9.35 4.92 9.16
C LYS A 54 10.19 5.94 8.38
N ILE A 55 9.71 7.18 8.22
CA ILE A 55 10.48 8.26 7.59
C ILE A 55 11.41 8.93 8.58
N ARG A 56 10.95 9.21 9.80
CA ARG A 56 11.77 9.83 10.85
C ARG A 56 12.99 8.98 11.21
N ASN A 57 12.89 7.67 11.11
CA ASN A 57 13.96 6.72 11.44
C ASN A 57 14.93 6.48 10.28
N HIS A 58 14.63 6.97 9.07
CA HIS A 58 15.48 6.81 7.89
C HIS A 58 16.88 7.38 8.11
N SER A 59 17.89 6.77 7.47
CA SER A 59 19.32 7.09 7.65
C SER A 59 19.68 8.56 7.43
N CYS A 60 18.95 9.26 6.55
CA CYS A 60 19.14 10.70 6.35
C CYS A 60 18.84 11.53 7.61
N PHE A 61 17.92 11.09 8.47
CA PHE A 61 17.63 11.77 9.74
C PHE A 61 18.50 11.24 10.88
N SER A 62 18.63 9.91 10.98
CA SER A 62 19.34 9.26 12.10
C SER A 62 20.85 9.36 12.00
N LYS A 63 21.45 9.06 10.83
CA LYS A 63 22.91 9.06 10.63
C LYS A 63 23.45 10.43 10.22
N LYS A 64 22.79 11.12 9.28
CA LYS A 64 23.24 12.43 8.79
C LYS A 64 22.80 13.62 9.67
N ARG A 65 22.07 13.36 10.77
CA ARG A 65 21.53 14.37 11.70
C ARG A 65 20.77 15.52 11.00
N LEU A 66 20.09 15.22 9.90
CA LEU A 66 19.27 16.21 9.19
C LEU A 66 18.17 16.73 10.13
N LYS A 67 18.18 18.02 10.47
CA LYS A 67 17.14 18.66 11.30
C LYS A 67 16.24 19.49 10.41
N LEU A 68 15.07 18.96 10.11
CA LEU A 68 14.10 19.65 9.25
C LEU A 68 13.36 20.73 10.04
N ARG A 69 13.69 22.00 9.78
CA ARG A 69 13.04 23.15 10.42
C ARG A 69 12.02 23.74 9.47
N TRP A 70 10.76 23.33 9.58
CA TRP A 70 9.70 23.71 8.64
C TRP A 70 9.56 25.23 8.43
N LYS A 71 9.88 26.05 9.44
CA LYS A 71 9.88 27.52 9.36
C LYS A 71 11.02 28.09 8.50
N GLU A 72 12.12 27.36 8.33
CA GLU A 72 13.31 27.77 7.55
C GLU A 72 13.23 27.29 6.08
N ILE A 73 12.23 26.47 5.75
CA ILE A 73 11.99 26.01 4.37
C ILE A 73 11.50 27.18 3.53
N ASN A 74 12.27 27.54 2.52
CA ASN A 74 11.95 28.66 1.65
C ASN A 74 11.33 28.25 0.32
N SER A 75 11.57 27.01 -0.14
CA SER A 75 10.91 26.48 -1.33
C SER A 75 10.66 24.98 -1.29
N ILE A 76 9.55 24.58 -1.90
CA ILE A 76 9.20 23.21 -2.22
C ILE A 76 8.89 23.13 -3.71
N GLU A 77 9.56 22.23 -4.41
CA GLU A 77 9.34 21.94 -5.82
C GLU A 77 8.88 20.49 -5.96
N VAL A 78 7.71 20.29 -6.56
CA VAL A 78 7.16 18.96 -6.85
C VAL A 78 7.24 18.71 -8.35
N LEU A 79 7.94 17.65 -8.73
CA LEU A 79 8.10 17.19 -10.11
C LEU A 79 7.28 15.91 -10.27
N ALA A 80 6.46 15.84 -11.31
CA ALA A 80 5.69 14.66 -11.67
C ALA A 80 6.15 14.12 -13.03
N GLU A 81 6.23 12.79 -13.13
CA GLU A 81 6.56 12.05 -14.37
C GLU A 81 7.93 12.44 -14.97
N LYS A 82 8.90 12.82 -14.12
CA LYS A 82 10.21 13.30 -14.57
C LYS A 82 10.95 12.18 -15.30
N ILE A 83 11.44 12.48 -16.51
CA ILE A 83 12.30 11.57 -17.27
C ILE A 83 13.73 11.70 -16.78
N THR A 84 14.35 10.57 -16.42
CA THR A 84 15.75 10.48 -15.98
C THR A 84 16.70 10.48 -17.17
N LYS A 85 18.01 10.56 -16.91
CA LYS A 85 19.03 10.47 -17.94
C LYS A 85 18.95 9.17 -18.75
N SER A 86 18.61 8.06 -18.11
CA SER A 86 18.45 6.76 -18.77
C SER A 86 17.10 6.57 -19.48
N GLY A 87 16.24 7.60 -19.52
CA GLY A 87 14.94 7.55 -20.18
C GLY A 87 13.82 6.91 -19.35
N ASN A 88 14.11 6.52 -18.10
CA ASN A 88 13.10 6.04 -17.17
C ASN A 88 12.25 7.19 -16.65
N ARG A 89 11.01 6.89 -16.25
CA ARG A 89 10.10 7.89 -15.69
C ARG A 89 9.98 7.71 -14.19
N VAL A 90 10.28 8.76 -13.43
CA VAL A 90 10.02 8.83 -11.98
C VAL A 90 8.64 9.43 -11.75
N ASP A 91 7.80 8.77 -10.94
CA ASP A 91 6.43 9.22 -10.76
C ASP A 91 6.34 10.56 -10.02
N ILE A 92 6.99 10.70 -8.85
CA ILE A 92 6.98 11.95 -8.07
C ILE A 92 8.35 12.22 -7.44
N ILE A 93 8.82 13.47 -7.54
CA ILE A 93 9.99 13.97 -6.82
C ILE A 93 9.60 15.23 -6.07
N ILE A 94 9.95 15.33 -4.78
CA ILE A 94 9.69 16.49 -3.94
C ILE A 94 11.03 17.03 -3.46
N LYS A 95 11.43 18.18 -3.97
CA LYS A 95 12.65 18.90 -3.58
C LYS A 95 12.30 19.94 -2.54
N ILE A 96 12.95 19.87 -1.40
CA ILE A 96 12.80 20.79 -0.28
C ILE A 96 14.12 21.54 -0.12
N ASN A 97 14.07 22.87 -0.16
CA ASN A 97 15.23 23.73 0.07
C ASN A 97 15.06 24.52 1.36
N GLU A 98 16.17 24.65 2.08
CA GLU A 98 16.29 25.48 3.28
C GLU A 98 17.34 26.54 2.99
N LYS A 99 17.02 27.82 3.27
CA LYS A 99 17.94 28.96 3.03
C LYS A 99 18.58 28.97 1.61
N SER A 100 17.81 28.53 0.62
CA SER A 100 18.18 28.49 -0.80
C SER A 100 19.25 27.46 -1.14
N ALA A 101 19.50 26.51 -0.24
CA ALA A 101 20.34 25.35 -0.48
C ALA A 101 19.49 24.06 -0.56
N PRO A 102 19.92 23.08 -1.37
CA PRO A 102 19.40 21.71 -1.34
C PRO A 102 19.39 21.13 0.07
N LEU A 103 18.22 20.68 0.56
CA LEU A 103 18.10 20.01 1.86
C LEU A 103 17.72 18.54 1.68
N LEU A 104 16.53 18.30 1.12
CA LEU A 104 15.92 16.97 1.08
C LEU A 104 15.19 16.74 -0.25
N ALA A 105 15.38 15.58 -0.84
CA ALA A 105 14.64 15.11 -2.00
C ALA A 105 13.90 13.82 -1.65
N ILE A 106 12.57 13.83 -1.74
CA ILE A 106 11.74 12.62 -1.59
C ILE A 106 11.46 12.11 -3.00
N ILE A 107 11.83 10.86 -3.27
CA ILE A 107 11.67 10.21 -4.58
C ILE A 107 10.63 9.11 -4.39
N ILE A 108 9.48 9.22 -5.04
CA ILE A 108 8.37 8.28 -4.88
C ILE A 108 8.16 7.52 -6.19
N GLU A 109 8.30 6.21 -6.12
CA GLU A 109 7.85 5.27 -7.14
C GLU A 109 6.52 4.66 -6.69
N ALA A 110 5.44 4.91 -7.43
CA ALA A 110 4.08 4.68 -6.96
C ALA A 110 3.31 3.74 -7.90
N LYS A 111 2.82 2.64 -7.34
CA LYS A 111 1.96 1.69 -8.07
C LYS A 111 0.51 1.85 -7.65
N SER A 112 -0.42 1.68 -8.58
CA SER A 112 -1.84 1.91 -8.33
C SER A 112 -2.37 1.14 -7.11
N ILE A 113 -3.29 1.74 -6.36
CA ILE A 113 -4.03 1.04 -5.28
C ILE A 113 -4.81 -0.18 -5.78
N LYS A 114 -5.08 -0.27 -7.09
CA LYS A 114 -5.82 -1.37 -7.72
C LYS A 114 -4.90 -2.50 -8.22
N SER A 115 -3.60 -2.28 -8.40
CA SER A 115 -2.67 -3.27 -8.97
C SER A 115 -2.06 -4.18 -7.88
N ASN A 116 -1.93 -5.47 -8.20
CA ASN A 116 -0.94 -6.33 -7.57
C ASN A 116 0.33 -6.20 -8.41
N ILE A 117 1.47 -5.98 -7.76
CA ILE A 117 2.76 -5.80 -8.41
C ILE A 117 3.73 -6.84 -7.90
N LYS A 118 4.70 -7.22 -8.73
CA LYS A 118 5.91 -7.89 -8.26
C LYS A 118 6.83 -6.81 -7.70
N TYR A 119 7.04 -6.81 -6.39
CA TYR A 119 7.82 -5.77 -5.72
C TYR A 119 9.31 -5.84 -6.09
N SER A 120 9.81 -7.04 -6.38
CA SER A 120 11.13 -7.31 -6.96
C SER A 120 11.40 -6.59 -8.27
N ALA A 121 10.35 -6.18 -9.02
CA ALA A 121 10.52 -5.37 -10.22
C ALA A 121 10.58 -3.86 -9.92
N VAL A 122 10.11 -3.42 -8.75
CA VAL A 122 10.06 -2.01 -8.33
C VAL A 122 11.32 -1.58 -7.60
N ILE A 123 11.92 -2.48 -6.80
CA ILE A 123 13.18 -2.20 -6.08
C ILE A 123 14.29 -1.73 -7.04
N PRO A 124 14.60 -2.43 -8.15
CA PRO A 124 15.67 -2.00 -9.05
C PRO A 124 15.37 -0.67 -9.74
N GLN A 125 14.09 -0.33 -9.95
CA GLN A 125 13.70 0.96 -10.53
C GLN A 125 14.07 2.11 -9.59
N ILE A 126 13.70 1.99 -8.31
CA ILE A 126 13.99 3.05 -7.34
C ILE A 126 15.48 3.14 -7.01
N GLU A 127 16.19 2.00 -6.93
CA GLU A 127 17.64 1.97 -6.72
C GLU A 127 18.39 2.68 -7.85
N LYS A 128 17.97 2.45 -9.10
CA LYS A 128 18.53 3.14 -10.26
C LYS A 128 18.37 4.65 -10.16
N TYR A 129 17.24 5.16 -9.68
CA TYR A 129 17.03 6.61 -9.48
C TYR A 129 17.97 7.24 -8.44
N LEU A 130 18.55 6.44 -7.55
CA LEU A 130 19.47 6.90 -6.53
C LEU A 130 20.91 7.02 -7.04
N GLU A 131 21.25 6.34 -8.14
CA GLU A 131 22.57 6.37 -8.78
C GLU A 131 23.03 7.81 -9.07
N MET A 132 24.34 8.03 -8.96
CA MET A 132 24.93 9.35 -9.16
C MET A 132 24.73 9.81 -10.62
N GLY A 133 24.18 11.01 -10.80
CA GLY A 133 23.96 11.59 -12.13
C GLY A 133 22.74 11.05 -12.90
N GLU A 134 22.00 10.07 -12.37
CA GLU A 134 20.75 9.60 -13.00
C GLU A 134 19.67 10.71 -13.03
N ILE A 135 19.63 11.49 -11.95
CA ILE A 135 18.78 12.67 -11.80
C ILE A 135 19.66 13.85 -11.37
N SER A 136 20.23 14.56 -12.33
CA SER A 136 21.27 15.59 -12.11
C SER A 136 20.80 16.76 -11.23
N ASP A 137 19.52 17.15 -11.30
CA ASP A 137 18.97 18.24 -10.47
C ASP A 137 18.70 17.85 -9.01
N LEU A 138 19.09 16.63 -8.60
CA LEU A 138 19.09 16.16 -7.21
C LEU A 138 20.50 16.11 -6.58
N GLU A 139 21.53 16.60 -7.27
CA GLU A 139 22.85 16.77 -6.67
C GLU A 139 22.79 17.69 -5.44
N GLY A 140 23.49 17.31 -4.36
CA GLY A 140 23.50 18.03 -3.08
C GLY A 140 22.30 17.76 -2.16
N TYR A 141 21.24 17.09 -2.61
CA TYR A 141 20.11 16.73 -1.75
C TYR A 141 20.38 15.44 -0.95
N SER A 142 19.93 15.40 0.31
CA SER A 142 19.70 14.12 0.98
C SER A 142 18.48 13.44 0.37
N LYS A 143 18.62 12.20 -0.12
CA LYS A 143 17.54 11.49 -0.84
C LYS A 143 16.80 10.53 0.08
N ILE A 144 15.48 10.52 0.00
CA ILE A 144 14.60 9.53 0.64
C ILE A 144 13.83 8.79 -0.45
N PRO A 145 14.19 7.54 -0.75
CA PRO A 145 13.43 6.70 -1.67
C PRO A 145 12.18 6.13 -0.97
N ILE A 146 11.03 6.29 -1.61
CA ILE A 146 9.74 5.78 -1.16
C ILE A 146 9.11 4.93 -2.26
N ILE A 147 8.67 3.74 -1.88
CA ILE A 147 7.78 2.91 -2.70
C ILE A 147 6.36 3.05 -2.15
N LEU A 148 5.44 3.57 -2.97
CA LEU A 148 4.03 3.76 -2.60
C LEU A 148 3.16 2.71 -3.29
N THR A 149 2.57 1.79 -2.53
CA THR A 149 1.88 0.63 -3.10
C THR A 149 0.61 0.28 -2.32
N LYS A 150 -0.08 -0.79 -2.72
CA LYS A 150 -1.32 -1.23 -2.05
C LYS A 150 -1.06 -1.87 -0.69
N PHE A 151 -0.02 -2.68 -0.56
CA PHE A 151 0.34 -3.43 0.64
C PHE A 151 1.76 -3.08 1.09
N LYS A 152 2.07 -3.31 2.37
CA LYS A 152 3.42 -3.11 2.91
C LYS A 152 4.37 -4.12 2.25
N SER A 153 5.51 -3.65 1.78
CA SER A 153 6.57 -4.50 1.20
C SER A 153 7.83 -4.40 2.02
N MET A 154 8.48 -5.55 2.26
CA MET A 154 9.76 -5.64 2.97
C MET A 154 10.92 -6.06 2.07
N LEU A 155 10.74 -5.93 0.76
CA LEU A 155 11.80 -6.16 -0.22
C LEU A 155 12.70 -4.93 -0.36
N GLY A 156 13.98 -5.15 -0.70
CA GLY A 156 14.96 -4.10 -1.03
C GLY A 156 15.78 -3.61 0.16
N SER A 157 16.60 -2.57 0.00
CA SER A 157 17.47 -2.08 1.11
C SER A 157 16.70 -1.39 2.24
N ASP A 158 17.29 -1.37 3.45
CA ASP A 158 16.72 -0.72 4.65
C ASP A 158 16.52 0.80 4.50
N ASP A 159 17.19 1.40 3.51
CA ASP A 159 17.04 2.82 3.17
C ASP A 159 15.82 3.08 2.25
N ILE A 160 15.17 2.04 1.68
CA ILE A 160 13.94 2.19 0.90
C ILE A 160 12.71 2.12 1.80
N ILE A 161 11.92 3.20 1.80
CA ILE A 161 10.74 3.30 2.65
C ILE A 161 9.52 2.73 1.94
N SER A 162 8.87 1.73 2.54
CA SER A 162 7.58 1.24 2.07
C SER A 162 6.41 2.05 2.67
N LEU A 163 5.71 2.78 1.81
CA LEU A 163 4.41 3.40 2.11
C LEU A 163 3.29 2.65 1.40
N THR A 164 2.13 2.65 2.03
CA THR A 164 0.88 2.16 1.44
C THR A 164 -0.02 3.34 1.09
N TRP A 165 -0.93 3.13 0.14
CA TRP A 165 -2.01 4.10 -0.09
C TRP A 165 -2.86 4.36 1.15
N GLN A 166 -2.95 3.41 2.08
CA GLN A 166 -3.63 3.63 3.36
C GLN A 166 -2.92 4.70 4.20
N ASP A 167 -1.58 4.70 4.25
CA ASP A 167 -0.83 5.73 4.97
C ASP A 167 -1.18 7.13 4.42
N ILE A 168 -1.27 7.26 3.09
CA ILE A 168 -1.65 8.51 2.43
C ILE A 168 -3.10 8.90 2.73
N ILE A 169 -4.03 7.94 2.64
CA ILE A 169 -5.46 8.13 2.97
C ILE A 169 -5.61 8.58 4.43
N ASP A 170 -4.87 7.99 5.35
CA ASP A 170 -4.93 8.33 6.78
C ASP A 170 -4.40 9.74 7.04
N ILE A 171 -3.29 10.12 6.40
CA ILE A 171 -2.76 11.50 6.48
C ILE A 171 -3.78 12.50 5.93
N ILE A 172 -4.33 12.24 4.75
CA ILE A 172 -5.35 13.09 4.12
C ILE A 172 -6.59 13.19 5.02
N SER A 173 -7.01 12.07 5.63
CA SER A 173 -8.20 12.03 6.50
C SER A 173 -8.06 12.85 7.78
N LYS A 174 -6.84 12.94 8.34
CA LYS A 174 -6.51 13.67 9.56
C LYS A 174 -6.23 15.15 9.31
N SER A 175 -5.91 15.52 8.07
CA SER A 175 -5.78 16.93 7.69
C SER A 175 -7.17 17.59 7.79
N ASN A 176 -7.28 18.60 8.65
CA ASN A 176 -8.52 19.08 9.27
C ASN A 176 -9.46 19.90 8.34
N GLU A 177 -9.51 19.56 7.06
CA GLU A 177 -10.30 20.29 6.04
C GLU A 177 -11.22 19.33 5.27
N ARG A 178 -12.06 18.56 5.96
CA ARG A 178 -13.14 17.78 5.31
C ARG A 178 -14.33 18.67 4.95
N ASN A 179 -14.08 19.71 4.16
CA ASN A 179 -15.12 20.24 3.29
C ASN A 179 -15.08 19.41 2.01
N LYS A 180 -16.12 18.60 1.74
CA LYS A 180 -16.15 17.66 0.59
C LYS A 180 -15.87 18.34 -0.76
N ASN A 181 -16.04 19.65 -0.82
CA ASN A 181 -15.91 20.44 -2.05
C ASN A 181 -14.49 20.96 -2.32
N ASN A 182 -13.54 20.85 -1.38
CA ASN A 182 -12.16 21.25 -1.64
C ASN A 182 -11.35 20.12 -2.33
N LEU A 183 -10.17 20.47 -2.85
CA LEU A 183 -9.34 19.54 -3.64
C LEU A 183 -8.89 18.30 -2.85
N ILE A 184 -8.55 18.45 -1.56
CA ILE A 184 -8.23 17.32 -0.66
C ILE A 184 -9.42 16.36 -0.57
N GLY A 185 -10.63 16.88 -0.35
CA GLY A 185 -11.87 16.10 -0.26
C GLY A 185 -12.20 15.37 -1.56
N GLN A 186 -12.06 16.04 -2.70
CA GLN A 186 -12.28 15.43 -4.02
C GLN A 186 -11.27 14.33 -4.31
N TYR A 187 -9.98 14.55 -4.04
CA TYR A 187 -8.94 13.52 -4.21
C TYR A 187 -9.17 12.33 -3.26
N TYR A 188 -9.55 12.59 -2.01
CA TYR A 188 -9.93 11.54 -1.05
C TYR A 188 -11.08 10.68 -1.59
N GLN A 189 -12.14 11.28 -2.12
CA GLN A 189 -13.26 10.55 -2.72
C GLN A 189 -12.84 9.73 -3.93
N PHE A 190 -11.96 10.26 -4.77
CA PHE A 190 -11.42 9.56 -5.93
C PHE A 190 -10.61 8.33 -5.56
N ILE A 191 -9.63 8.45 -4.64
CA ILE A 191 -8.78 7.32 -4.26
C ILE A 191 -9.52 6.25 -3.46
N THR A 192 -10.58 6.64 -2.74
CA THR A 192 -11.42 5.71 -1.95
C THR A 192 -12.62 5.17 -2.73
N GLY A 193 -12.99 5.77 -3.86
CA GLY A 193 -14.14 5.39 -4.68
C GLY A 193 -15.52 5.75 -4.07
N VAL A 194 -15.58 6.68 -3.11
CA VAL A 194 -16.79 6.94 -2.29
C VAL A 194 -17.97 7.52 -3.10
N ASN A 195 -17.75 8.07 -4.30
CA ASN A 195 -18.84 8.59 -5.14
C ASN A 195 -19.53 7.54 -6.04
N ASN A 196 -19.08 6.27 -6.05
CA ASN A 196 -19.74 5.18 -6.76
C ASN A 196 -20.17 4.06 -5.79
N LYS A 197 -21.29 4.32 -5.11
CA LYS A 197 -21.99 3.44 -4.16
C LYS A 197 -21.24 3.22 -2.84
N MET A 198 -21.58 4.05 -1.86
CA MET A 198 -21.24 3.89 -0.46
C MET A 198 -22.00 2.68 0.14
N HIS A 199 -21.59 1.44 -0.15
CA HIS A 199 -22.05 0.25 0.59
C HIS A 199 -21.31 0.12 1.93
N TYR A 200 -21.16 1.23 2.69
CA TYR A 200 -20.46 1.24 3.98
C TYR A 200 -21.09 0.29 5.03
N TYR A 201 -22.32 -0.15 4.78
CA TYR A 201 -23.08 -1.07 5.63
C TYR A 201 -23.07 -2.52 5.16
N GLU A 202 -22.47 -2.84 4.01
CA GLU A 202 -22.26 -4.22 3.55
C GLU A 202 -20.78 -4.45 3.26
N LYS A 203 -19.95 -4.42 4.30
CA LYS A 203 -18.52 -4.76 4.19
C LYS A 203 -18.41 -6.14 3.51
N GLU A 204 -17.77 -6.20 2.34
CA GLU A 204 -17.48 -7.47 1.68
C GLU A 204 -16.52 -8.29 2.56
N VAL A 205 -16.82 -9.57 2.71
CA VAL A 205 -15.98 -10.58 3.35
C VAL A 205 -15.27 -11.37 2.28
N LEU A 206 -13.93 -11.44 2.35
CA LEU A 206 -13.15 -12.31 1.49
C LEU A 206 -13.32 -13.76 1.93
N SER A 207 -13.77 -14.63 1.03
CA SER A 207 -13.90 -16.07 1.28
C SER A 207 -12.94 -16.87 0.45
N ILE A 208 -12.07 -17.65 1.10
CA ILE A 208 -10.99 -18.43 0.49
C ILE A 208 -11.27 -19.93 0.65
N PRO A 209 -11.08 -20.76 -0.40
CA PRO A 209 -10.98 -22.20 -0.23
C PRO A 209 -9.58 -22.54 0.31
N ALA A 210 -9.44 -22.72 1.63
CA ALA A 210 -8.13 -22.92 2.26
C ALA A 210 -7.54 -24.32 1.96
N GLY A 211 -8.38 -25.34 1.77
CA GLY A 211 -7.91 -26.69 1.48
C GLY A 211 -6.89 -27.16 2.53
N LYS A 212 -5.67 -27.52 2.07
CA LYS A 212 -4.58 -28.02 2.92
C LYS A 212 -3.95 -26.96 3.83
N THR A 213 -4.15 -25.66 3.57
CA THR A 213 -3.56 -24.60 4.41
C THR A 213 -4.47 -24.18 5.56
N PHE A 214 -5.66 -24.77 5.69
CA PHE A 214 -6.62 -24.42 6.73
C PHE A 214 -6.06 -24.64 8.15
N ASP A 215 -5.37 -25.74 8.37
CA ASP A 215 -4.81 -26.07 9.70
C ASP A 215 -3.72 -25.07 10.11
N LEU A 216 -2.88 -24.66 9.16
CA LEU A 216 -1.87 -23.61 9.39
C LEU A 216 -2.52 -22.26 9.71
N VAL A 217 -3.61 -21.91 9.00
CA VAL A 217 -4.39 -20.71 9.29
C VAL A 217 -5.02 -20.79 10.68
N GLU A 218 -5.60 -21.92 11.08
CA GLU A 218 -6.18 -22.03 12.42
C GLU A 218 -5.11 -22.01 13.51
N LYS A 219 -3.93 -22.59 13.27
CA LYS A 219 -2.83 -22.64 14.23
C LYS A 219 -2.16 -21.28 14.42
N TYR A 220 -1.77 -20.63 13.33
CA TYR A 220 -0.96 -19.41 13.37
C TYR A 220 -1.75 -18.13 13.14
N LYS A 221 -3.02 -18.24 12.71
CA LYS A 221 -3.84 -17.08 12.29
C LYS A 221 -3.17 -16.28 11.19
N ILE A 222 -2.53 -17.00 10.26
CA ILE A 222 -1.86 -16.42 9.09
C ILE A 222 -2.33 -17.17 7.86
N TYR A 223 -2.77 -16.39 6.87
CA TYR A 223 -3.07 -16.94 5.55
C TYR A 223 -2.06 -16.42 4.53
N GLU A 224 -1.41 -17.35 3.84
CA GLU A 224 -0.49 -17.05 2.74
C GLU A 224 -1.16 -17.24 1.37
N CYS A 225 -0.75 -16.43 0.40
CA CYS A 225 -0.98 -16.73 -1.00
C CYS A 225 0.15 -16.18 -1.89
N PRO A 226 0.31 -16.67 -3.13
CA PRO A 226 1.24 -16.07 -4.08
C PRO A 226 0.97 -14.59 -4.33
N ASN A 227 2.02 -13.76 -4.47
CA ASN A 227 1.87 -12.37 -4.87
C ASN A 227 1.80 -12.21 -6.40
N ASN A 228 0.67 -12.59 -7.00
CA ASN A 228 0.45 -12.41 -8.44
C ASN A 228 -0.99 -12.00 -8.78
N SER A 229 -1.29 -11.79 -10.07
CA SER A 229 -2.58 -11.28 -10.55
C SER A 229 -3.77 -12.19 -10.21
N SER A 230 -3.56 -13.52 -10.14
CA SER A 230 -4.60 -14.48 -9.75
C SER A 230 -5.05 -14.33 -8.29
N TYR A 231 -4.25 -13.63 -7.46
CA TYR A 231 -4.49 -13.39 -6.04
C TYR A 231 -4.62 -11.87 -5.75
N ASN A 232 -5.17 -11.10 -6.70
CA ASN A 232 -5.45 -9.67 -6.52
C ASN A 232 -6.77 -9.44 -5.79
N TYR A 233 -6.74 -9.65 -4.48
CA TYR A 233 -7.90 -9.44 -3.64
C TYR A 233 -8.16 -7.95 -3.40
N LYS A 234 -9.44 -7.56 -3.35
CA LYS A 234 -9.86 -6.27 -2.81
C LYS A 234 -9.41 -6.19 -1.34
N LYS A 235 -9.06 -4.99 -0.90
CA LYS A 235 -8.80 -4.76 0.53
C LYS A 235 -10.12 -4.97 1.27
N THR A 236 -10.15 -5.93 2.19
CA THR A 236 -11.31 -6.27 3.00
C THR A 236 -10.91 -6.27 4.46
N ILE A 237 -11.88 -6.07 5.35
CA ILE A 237 -11.65 -6.05 6.80
C ILE A 237 -11.71 -7.48 7.37
N PHE A 238 -12.51 -8.33 6.75
CA PHE A 238 -12.74 -9.68 7.23
C PHE A 238 -12.47 -10.72 6.15
N ILE A 239 -11.96 -11.87 6.60
CA ILE A 239 -11.72 -13.05 5.80
C ILE A 239 -12.34 -14.28 6.46
N THR A 240 -12.80 -15.21 5.65
CA THR A 240 -13.34 -16.49 6.09
C THR A 240 -12.84 -17.60 5.18
N PHE A 241 -12.82 -18.83 5.69
CA PHE A 241 -12.25 -19.96 4.99
C PHE A 241 -13.31 -21.05 4.80
N ARG A 242 -13.38 -21.55 3.57
CA ARG A 242 -14.30 -22.61 3.16
C ARG A 242 -13.65 -23.96 3.38
N ASN A 243 -14.33 -24.82 4.14
CA ASN A 243 -13.93 -26.20 4.31
C ASN A 243 -14.10 -27.00 3.02
N THR A 244 -13.32 -28.09 2.91
CA THR A 244 -13.53 -29.12 1.90
C THR A 244 -14.91 -29.77 2.08
N GLY A 245 -15.47 -30.36 1.02
CA GLY A 245 -16.72 -31.11 1.12
C GLY A 245 -17.99 -30.25 1.30
N GLY A 246 -18.06 -29.06 0.70
CA GLY A 246 -19.30 -28.27 0.65
C GLY A 246 -19.13 -26.78 0.95
N GLY A 247 -17.93 -26.34 1.33
CA GLY A 247 -17.59 -24.93 1.45
C GLY A 247 -18.17 -24.23 2.68
N VAL A 248 -18.54 -24.99 3.71
CA VAL A 248 -19.01 -24.45 4.99
C VAL A 248 -17.92 -23.58 5.60
N MET A 249 -18.32 -22.38 6.00
CA MET A 249 -17.48 -21.39 6.67
C MET A 249 -17.83 -21.41 8.16
N LYS A 250 -16.82 -21.63 9.01
CA LYS A 250 -17.00 -21.75 10.46
C LYS A 250 -16.74 -20.46 11.22
N LYS A 251 -15.74 -19.70 10.77
CA LYS A 251 -15.22 -18.53 11.48
C LYS A 251 -15.04 -17.36 10.52
N LEU A 252 -15.18 -16.16 11.06
CA LEU A 252 -14.85 -14.91 10.41
C LEU A 252 -13.70 -14.26 11.18
N TYR A 253 -12.61 -14.00 10.48
CA TYR A 253 -11.39 -13.44 11.04
C TYR A 253 -11.24 -11.99 10.61
N LYS A 254 -10.89 -11.09 11.54
CA LYS A 254 -10.43 -9.75 11.18
C LYS A 254 -9.01 -9.84 10.59
N ILE A 255 -8.78 -9.14 9.48
CA ILE A 255 -7.45 -8.92 8.94
C ILE A 255 -6.83 -7.73 9.65
N GLU A 256 -5.69 -7.93 10.31
CA GLU A 256 -4.96 -6.87 11.02
C GLU A 256 -3.92 -6.22 10.12
N ASP A 257 -3.19 -7.01 9.34
CA ASP A 257 -2.20 -6.50 8.39
C ASP A 257 -2.06 -7.42 7.16
N ILE A 258 -1.50 -6.88 6.08
CA ILE A 258 -1.14 -7.61 4.88
C ILE A 258 0.28 -7.21 4.47
N ILE A 259 1.20 -8.17 4.58
CA ILE A 259 2.63 -7.96 4.33
C ILE A 259 3.05 -8.79 3.11
N VAL A 260 3.87 -8.20 2.24
CA VAL A 260 4.46 -8.88 1.09
C VAL A 260 5.97 -8.94 1.24
N PHE A 261 6.52 -10.15 1.15
CA PHE A 261 7.96 -10.39 1.17
C PHE A 261 8.30 -11.77 0.58
N ASN A 262 9.59 -12.05 0.38
CA ASN A 262 10.05 -13.39 0.02
C ASN A 262 10.47 -14.14 1.29
N PRO A 263 9.74 -15.18 1.71
CA PRO A 263 10.01 -15.87 2.97
C PRO A 263 11.24 -16.78 2.96
N ALA A 264 11.79 -17.10 1.77
CA ALA A 264 13.05 -17.83 1.66
C ALA A 264 14.28 -16.91 1.77
N GLU A 265 14.09 -15.58 1.66
CA GLU A 265 15.17 -14.60 1.78
C GLU A 265 15.30 -14.12 3.22
N LYS A 266 16.39 -14.51 3.88
CA LYS A 266 16.63 -14.14 5.28
C LYS A 266 16.59 -12.62 5.51
N SER A 267 17.16 -11.84 4.59
CA SER A 267 17.18 -10.38 4.72
C SER A 267 15.78 -9.75 4.69
N ASP A 268 14.87 -10.29 3.89
CA ASP A 268 13.48 -9.83 3.85
C ASP A 268 12.74 -10.21 5.13
N LEU A 269 12.97 -11.43 5.63
CA LEU A 269 12.41 -11.89 6.90
C LEU A 269 12.88 -11.00 8.06
N ASP A 270 14.19 -10.73 8.15
CA ASP A 270 14.78 -9.88 9.19
C ASP A 270 14.13 -8.47 9.18
N ARG A 271 13.93 -7.87 7.99
CA ARG A 271 13.23 -6.58 7.86
C ARG A 271 11.78 -6.62 8.32
N VAL A 272 11.04 -7.70 8.01
CA VAL A 272 9.68 -7.87 8.54
C VAL A 272 9.72 -7.87 10.06
N MET A 273 10.63 -8.66 10.64
CA MET A 273 10.77 -8.84 12.08
C MET A 273 11.15 -7.56 12.82
N ASP A 274 12.02 -6.75 12.25
CA ASP A 274 12.43 -5.46 12.80
C ASP A 274 11.33 -4.40 12.67
N SER A 275 10.43 -4.54 11.70
CA SER A 275 9.31 -3.62 11.53
C SER A 275 8.15 -3.85 12.52
N MET A 276 8.13 -4.99 13.22
CA MET A 276 7.04 -5.44 14.10
C MET A 276 7.41 -5.38 15.59
N THR A 277 8.26 -4.43 15.99
CA THR A 277 8.81 -4.33 17.36
C THR A 277 7.76 -4.14 18.45
N GLU A 278 6.62 -3.50 18.15
CA GLU A 278 5.53 -3.28 19.10
C GLU A 278 4.44 -4.38 19.02
N GLU A 279 4.59 -5.36 18.12
CA GLU A 279 3.57 -6.37 17.80
C GLU A 279 4.09 -7.80 18.05
N GLN A 280 4.70 -8.02 19.23
CA GLN A 280 5.45 -9.24 19.57
C GLN A 280 4.67 -10.54 19.29
N THR A 281 3.39 -10.63 19.68
CA THR A 281 2.57 -11.81 19.42
C THR A 281 2.34 -12.07 17.93
N LYS A 282 2.24 -11.02 17.10
CA LYS A 282 2.09 -11.18 15.64
C LYS A 282 3.40 -11.61 15.01
N LYS A 283 4.51 -11.05 15.51
CA LYS A 283 5.87 -11.39 15.12
C LYS A 283 6.17 -12.87 15.36
N GLU A 284 5.90 -13.37 16.57
CA GLU A 284 6.11 -14.79 16.93
C GLU A 284 5.28 -15.73 16.06
N ARG A 285 3.96 -15.46 15.89
CA ARG A 285 3.10 -16.26 15.03
C ARG A 285 3.61 -16.33 13.59
N LEU A 286 4.10 -15.22 13.05
CA LEU A 286 4.65 -15.18 11.70
C LEU A 286 5.97 -15.95 11.61
N GLN A 287 6.87 -15.81 12.58
CA GLN A 287 8.12 -16.58 12.61
C GLN A 287 7.85 -18.08 12.65
N ASP A 288 6.96 -18.54 13.52
CA ASP A 288 6.64 -19.95 13.66
C ASP A 288 5.95 -20.50 12.41
N PHE A 289 5.04 -19.72 11.81
CA PHE A 289 4.42 -20.06 10.53
C PHE A 289 5.46 -20.25 9.43
N ILE A 290 6.38 -19.31 9.26
CA ILE A 290 7.44 -19.38 8.25
C ILE A 290 8.33 -20.61 8.47
N LYS A 291 8.68 -20.90 9.73
CA LYS A 291 9.49 -22.06 10.12
C LYS A 291 8.80 -23.39 9.80
N GLU A 292 7.48 -23.47 10.01
CA GLU A 292 6.71 -24.69 9.71
C GLU A 292 6.52 -24.90 8.21
N CYS A 293 6.31 -23.82 7.44
CA CYS A 293 6.13 -23.90 5.98
C CYS A 293 7.42 -24.27 5.22
N LYS A 294 8.61 -24.11 5.83
CA LYS A 294 9.92 -24.50 5.26
C LYS A 294 10.12 -24.01 3.83
N TYR A 295 10.10 -22.70 3.62
CA TYR A 295 10.33 -22.15 2.28
C TYR A 295 11.78 -22.38 1.84
N GLU A 296 11.96 -23.12 0.76
CA GLU A 296 13.29 -23.50 0.23
C GLU A 296 13.66 -22.75 -1.06
N HIS A 297 12.69 -22.11 -1.72
CA HIS A 297 12.89 -21.52 -3.04
C HIS A 297 12.94 -19.99 -2.99
N PRO A 298 14.13 -19.38 -3.14
CA PRO A 298 14.24 -17.95 -3.31
C PRO A 298 13.60 -17.50 -4.63
N GLY A 299 13.04 -16.29 -4.64
CA GLY A 299 12.41 -15.64 -5.81
C GLY A 299 10.88 -15.63 -5.79
N GLU A 300 10.22 -16.31 -4.85
CA GLU A 300 8.77 -16.32 -4.75
C GLU A 300 8.24 -15.35 -3.68
N GLU A 301 7.87 -14.14 -4.11
CA GLU A 301 7.11 -13.23 -3.26
C GLU A 301 5.77 -13.84 -2.85
N LYS A 302 5.52 -13.87 -1.54
CA LYS A 302 4.26 -14.28 -0.95
C LYS A 302 3.58 -13.09 -0.28
N LYS A 303 2.26 -13.17 -0.19
CA LYS A 303 1.41 -12.23 0.54
C LYS A 303 0.87 -12.92 1.77
N PHE A 304 1.09 -12.31 2.92
CA PHE A 304 0.70 -12.83 4.23
C PHE A 304 -0.39 -11.94 4.82
N TYR A 305 -1.55 -12.53 5.07
CA TYR A 305 -2.65 -11.89 5.79
C TYR A 305 -2.50 -12.27 7.27
N ILE A 306 -2.16 -11.28 8.09
CA ILE A 306 -2.05 -11.44 9.53
C ILE A 306 -3.45 -11.27 10.12
N LEU A 307 -3.99 -12.34 10.71
CA LEU A 307 -5.34 -12.36 11.24
C LEU A 307 -5.32 -12.10 12.75
N SER A 308 -6.37 -11.44 13.24
CA SER A 308 -6.53 -11.23 14.67
C SER A 308 -6.68 -12.55 15.42
N ALA A 309 -6.00 -12.64 16.55
CA ALA A 309 -6.16 -13.75 17.49
C ALA A 309 -7.44 -13.59 18.33
N ASP A 310 -7.83 -12.35 18.62
CA ASP A 310 -8.90 -12.02 19.56
C ASP A 310 -10.22 -11.64 18.85
N GLU A 311 -10.13 -10.98 17.68
CA GLU A 311 -11.32 -10.58 16.92
C GLU A 311 -11.72 -11.65 15.90
N ILE A 312 -12.20 -12.78 16.43
CA ILE A 312 -12.72 -13.92 15.66
C ILE A 312 -14.19 -14.13 15.99
N ILE A 313 -15.05 -14.21 14.98
CA ILE A 313 -16.48 -14.45 15.13
C ILE A 313 -16.80 -15.86 14.66
N ASP A 314 -17.36 -16.69 15.55
CA ASP A 314 -17.93 -17.98 15.18
C ASP A 314 -19.24 -17.78 14.41
N LEU A 315 -19.30 -18.34 13.21
CA LEU A 315 -20.42 -18.24 12.30
C LEU A 315 -21.47 -19.30 12.64
N GLN A 316 -22.40 -18.94 13.53
CA GLN A 316 -23.44 -19.85 14.05
C GLN A 316 -24.28 -20.50 12.95
N ASN A 317 -24.59 -19.74 11.89
CA ASN A 317 -25.40 -20.21 10.77
C ASN A 317 -24.66 -21.13 9.79
N LYS A 318 -23.35 -21.38 10.02
CA LYS A 318 -22.48 -22.21 9.18
C LYS A 318 -22.67 -21.93 7.67
N PRO A 319 -22.57 -20.64 7.26
CA PRO A 319 -22.86 -20.23 5.89
C PRO A 319 -22.01 -21.04 4.90
N LYS A 320 -22.63 -21.40 3.78
CA LYS A 320 -21.93 -22.04 2.66
C LYS A 320 -22.41 -21.46 1.33
N PRO A 321 -21.57 -21.47 0.28
CA PRO A 321 -22.02 -21.05 -1.02
C PRO A 321 -23.03 -22.03 -1.61
N LYS A 322 -23.96 -21.54 -2.44
CA LYS A 322 -24.90 -22.40 -3.17
C LYS A 322 -24.20 -23.45 -4.05
N ARG A 323 -23.05 -23.07 -4.64
CA ARG A 323 -22.13 -23.98 -5.33
C ARG A 323 -20.73 -23.76 -4.81
N ASN A 324 -20.03 -24.83 -4.46
CA ASN A 324 -18.66 -24.71 -4.00
C ASN A 324 -17.76 -24.28 -5.17
N ASN A 325 -17.17 -23.10 -5.07
CA ASN A 325 -16.27 -22.56 -6.08
C ASN A 325 -14.82 -22.76 -5.65
N ALA A 326 -13.95 -23.13 -6.59
CA ALA A 326 -12.52 -23.29 -6.35
C ALA A 326 -11.76 -21.95 -6.24
N LYS A 327 -12.38 -20.82 -6.61
CA LYS A 327 -11.78 -19.49 -6.55
C LYS A 327 -12.20 -18.72 -5.30
N PHE A 328 -11.43 -17.72 -4.90
CA PHE A 328 -11.86 -16.76 -3.88
C PHE A 328 -13.18 -16.10 -4.29
N THR A 329 -13.98 -15.65 -3.32
CA THR A 329 -15.29 -15.02 -3.57
C THR A 329 -15.57 -13.99 -2.49
N TYR A 330 -16.24 -12.91 -2.85
CA TYR A 330 -16.72 -11.91 -1.89
C TYR A 330 -18.19 -12.17 -1.56
N TYR A 331 -18.51 -12.14 -0.28
CA TYR A 331 -19.88 -12.18 0.22
C TYR A 331 -20.14 -10.93 1.05
N ARG A 332 -21.41 -10.53 1.20
CA ARG A 332 -21.76 -9.45 2.11
C ARG A 332 -21.60 -9.94 3.55
N LEU A 333 -21.02 -9.12 4.42
CA LEU A 333 -20.89 -9.45 5.85
C LEU A 333 -22.24 -9.82 6.47
N PHE A 334 -23.29 -9.07 6.16
CA PHE A 334 -24.65 -9.37 6.63
C PHE A 334 -25.10 -10.79 6.26
N ASP A 335 -24.90 -11.21 5.01
CA ASP A 335 -25.29 -12.55 4.56
C ASP A 335 -24.46 -13.64 5.27
N ILE A 336 -23.16 -13.41 5.45
CA ILE A 336 -22.27 -14.33 6.18
C ILE A 336 -22.72 -14.51 7.64
N LEU A 337 -23.18 -13.43 8.29
CA LEU A 337 -23.61 -13.50 9.69
C LEU A 337 -25.02 -14.08 9.86
N THR A 338 -25.91 -13.92 8.88
CA THR A 338 -27.35 -14.20 9.05
C THR A 338 -27.89 -15.39 8.26
N LYS A 339 -27.20 -15.87 7.22
CA LYS A 339 -27.73 -16.91 6.33
C LYS A 339 -26.93 -18.21 6.39
N SER A 340 -27.59 -19.33 6.11
CA SER A 340 -26.94 -20.63 5.91
C SER A 340 -26.46 -20.86 4.48
N ILE A 341 -27.12 -20.23 3.49
CA ILE A 341 -26.71 -20.22 2.09
C ILE A 341 -26.43 -18.78 1.67
N VAL A 342 -25.24 -18.54 1.13
CA VAL A 342 -24.80 -17.21 0.68
C VAL A 342 -24.58 -17.16 -0.82
N GLU A 343 -24.90 -16.01 -1.42
CA GLU A 343 -24.66 -15.72 -2.83
C GLU A 343 -23.53 -14.68 -2.97
N PRO A 344 -22.67 -14.78 -4.00
CA PRO A 344 -21.60 -13.82 -4.23
C PRO A 344 -22.12 -12.38 -4.32
N ALA A 345 -21.42 -11.43 -3.70
CA ALA A 345 -21.77 -10.01 -3.72
C ALA A 345 -21.90 -9.45 -5.15
N SER A 346 -21.14 -10.01 -6.10
CA SER A 346 -21.19 -9.62 -7.52
C SER A 346 -22.48 -10.00 -8.25
N LYS A 347 -23.36 -10.83 -7.67
CA LYS A 347 -24.65 -11.19 -8.28
C LYS A 347 -25.81 -10.31 -7.81
N LEU A 348 -25.54 -9.41 -6.86
CA LEU A 348 -26.55 -8.59 -6.19
C LEU A 348 -26.45 -7.12 -6.61
N SER A 349 -25.57 -6.80 -7.57
CA SER A 349 -25.14 -5.46 -7.97
C SER A 349 -25.84 -4.88 -9.18
#